data_AF-A0A935UH08-F1
#
_entry.id   AF-A0A935UH08-F1
#
_cell.length_a   1.000
_cell.length_b   1.000
_cell.length_c   1.000
_cell.angle_alpha   90.00
_cell.angle_beta   90.00
_cell.angle_gamma   90.00
#
_symmetry.space_group_name_H-M   'P 1'
#
loop_
_entity.id
_entity.type
_entity.pdbx_description
1 polymer ?
#
loop_
_entity_poly.entity_id
_entity_poly.type
_entity_poly.pdbx_seq_one_letter_code
_entity_poly.pdbx_strand_id
1 'polypeptide(L)'
;MQIEAIYSHGRIEFTQPLRLKHDYVRVIVDVPDDEIDTQIPQYNLPTETISRGQAMLEQYKSILNAPLPPDADLPELGAEYQERLEAIDLRAQIRKEQGRPV
;
A
#
# COMPACT_ATOMS: atom_id res chain seq x y z
N MET A 1 -33.72 -9.73 -10.48
CA MET A 1 -34.39 -10.56 -9.45
C MET A 1 -34.02 -9.95 -8.12
N GLN A 2 -34.99 -9.55 -7.30
CA GLN A 2 -34.76 -9.07 -5.94
C GLN A 2 -34.92 -10.26 -4.98
N ILE A 3 -34.02 -10.35 -4.00
CA ILE A 3 -33.97 -11.45 -3.05
C ILE A 3 -33.93 -10.82 -1.66
N GLU A 4 -34.85 -11.24 -0.81
CA GLU A 4 -34.87 -10.79 0.58
C GLU A 4 -33.76 -11.50 1.36
N ALA A 5 -33.02 -10.71 2.12
CA ALA A 5 -31.96 -11.20 2.99
C ALA A 5 -32.00 -10.43 4.31
N ILE A 6 -31.54 -11.08 5.36
CA ILE A 6 -31.43 -10.51 6.69
C ILE A 6 -29.95 -10.19 6.92
N TYR A 7 -29.67 -8.94 7.26
CA TYR A 7 -28.37 -8.56 7.77
C TYR A 7 -28.32 -8.78 9.28
N SER A 8 -27.35 -9.55 9.76
CA SER A 8 -27.14 -9.84 11.18
C SER A 8 -25.65 -9.91 11.46
N HIS A 9 -25.17 -9.07 12.39
CA HIS A 9 -23.78 -9.11 12.89
C HIS A 9 -22.71 -9.10 11.78
N GLY A 10 -22.88 -8.32 10.71
CA GLY A 10 -21.92 -8.27 9.61
C GLY A 10 -22.06 -9.35 8.55
N ARG A 11 -23.11 -10.19 8.62
CA ARG A 11 -23.41 -11.25 7.65
C ARG A 11 -24.75 -11.02 6.99
N ILE A 12 -24.85 -11.37 5.71
CA ILE A 12 -26.10 -11.36 4.95
C ILE A 12 -26.54 -12.80 4.76
N GLU A 13 -27.73 -13.13 5.28
CA GLU A 13 -28.33 -14.45 5.18
C GLU A 13 -29.59 -14.39 4.32
N PHE A 14 -29.69 -15.29 3.33
CA PHE A 14 -30.89 -15.37 2.50
C PHE A 14 -32.04 -15.98 3.28
N THR A 15 -33.23 -15.39 3.18
CA THR A 15 -34.44 -15.92 3.84
C THR A 15 -34.89 -17.26 3.25
N GLN A 16 -34.50 -17.53 2.00
CA GLN A 16 -34.77 -18.77 1.30
C GLN A 16 -33.46 -19.42 0.82
N PRO A 17 -33.35 -20.76 0.87
CA PRO A 17 -32.16 -21.46 0.39
C PRO A 17 -32.00 -21.24 -1.12
N LEU A 18 -30.94 -20.51 -1.50
CA LEU A 18 -30.62 -20.19 -2.89
C LEU A 18 -29.37 -20.95 -3.34
N ARG A 19 -29.48 -21.69 -4.44
CA ARG A 19 -28.33 -22.31 -5.09
C ARG A 19 -27.86 -21.46 -6.26
N LEU A 20 -26.76 -20.75 -6.07
CA LEU A 20 -26.12 -19.98 -7.13
C LEU A 20 -25.32 -20.90 -8.06
N LYS A 21 -25.15 -20.48 -9.31
CA LYS A 21 -24.35 -21.24 -10.31
C LYS A 21 -22.85 -21.22 -10.02
N HIS A 22 -22.39 -20.24 -9.26
CA HIS A 22 -20.98 -20.02 -8.93
C HIS A 22 -20.85 -19.81 -7.42
N ASP A 23 -19.71 -20.19 -6.87
CA ASP A 23 -19.40 -20.04 -5.45
C ASP A 23 -19.18 -18.58 -5.04
N TYR A 24 -18.72 -17.74 -5.98
CA TYR A 24 -18.49 -16.31 -5.77
C TYR A 24 -19.33 -15.50 -6.74
N VAL A 25 -20.26 -14.71 -6.19
CA VAL A 25 -21.12 -13.80 -6.95
C VAL A 25 -21.11 -12.44 -6.26
N ARG A 26 -20.83 -11.38 -7.01
CA ARG A 26 -20.95 -10.01 -6.51
C ARG A 26 -22.41 -9.63 -6.44
N VAL A 27 -22.85 -9.14 -5.28
CA VAL A 27 -24.21 -8.67 -5.04
C VAL A 27 -24.21 -7.18 -4.72
N ILE A 28 -25.28 -6.49 -5.10
CA ILE A 28 -25.59 -5.12 -4.70
C ILE A 28 -26.72 -5.22 -3.69
N VAL A 29 -26.59 -4.51 -2.57
CA VAL A 29 -27.53 -4.57 -1.45
C VAL A 29 -28.05 -3.16 -1.24
N ASP A 30 -29.36 -3.00 -1.38
CA ASP A 30 -30.04 -1.75 -1.06
C ASP A 30 -30.39 -1.78 0.42
N VAL A 31 -29.78 -0.89 1.20
CA VAL A 31 -30.02 -0.74 2.64
C VAL A 31 -30.60 0.66 2.87
N PRO A 32 -31.68 0.81 3.65
CA PRO A 32 -32.19 2.12 4.03
C PRO A 32 -31.15 2.94 4.78
N ASP A 33 -31.06 4.24 4.49
CA ASP A 33 -30.04 5.13 5.09
C ASP A 33 -30.15 5.22 6.62
N ASP A 34 -31.36 5.04 7.18
CA ASP A 34 -31.65 5.05 8.61
C ASP A 34 -31.06 3.85 9.38
N GLU A 35 -30.80 2.75 8.68
CA GLU A 35 -30.14 1.56 9.25
C GLU A 35 -28.61 1.65 9.20
N ILE A 36 -28.06 2.67 8.54
CA ILE A 36 -26.62 2.90 8.45
C ILE A 36 -26.22 3.92 9.51
N ASP A 37 -25.56 3.45 10.57
CA ASP A 37 -24.89 4.35 11.50
C ASP A 37 -23.61 4.91 10.85
N THR A 38 -23.76 6.04 10.15
CA THR A 38 -22.64 6.77 9.54
C THR A 38 -21.89 7.61 10.56
N GLN A 39 -21.83 7.22 11.84
CA GLN A 39 -20.90 7.82 12.81
C GLN A 39 -19.47 7.53 12.37
N ILE A 40 -19.01 8.28 11.38
CA ILE A 40 -17.60 8.61 11.21
C ILE A 40 -17.24 9.20 12.57
N PRO A 41 -16.31 8.60 13.33
CA PRO A 41 -15.91 9.18 14.59
C PRO A 41 -15.42 10.60 14.30
N GLN A 42 -16.21 11.60 14.70
CA GLN A 42 -15.78 12.98 14.71
C GLN A 42 -14.75 13.08 15.82
N TYR A 43 -13.49 12.83 15.47
CA TYR A 43 -12.40 13.12 16.38
C TYR A 43 -12.37 14.63 16.58
N ASN A 44 -12.92 15.09 17.71
CA ASN A 44 -12.72 16.46 18.20
C ASN A 44 -11.27 16.60 18.66
N LEU A 45 -10.36 16.71 17.69
CA LEU A 45 -8.96 16.95 17.94
C LEU A 45 -8.75 18.43 18.25
N PRO A 46 -7.94 18.76 19.27
CA PRO A 46 -7.51 20.13 19.49
C PRO A 46 -6.86 20.72 18.23
N THR A 47 -7.07 22.02 17.98
CA THR A 47 -6.51 22.73 16.82
C THR A 47 -4.98 22.56 16.72
N GLU A 48 -4.29 22.48 17.86
CA GLU A 48 -2.84 22.22 17.94
C GLU A 48 -2.46 20.84 17.40
N THR A 49 -3.27 19.81 17.64
CA THR A 49 -3.01 18.46 17.14
C THR A 49 -3.21 18.40 15.62
N ILE A 50 -4.21 19.12 15.11
CA ILE A 50 -4.47 19.23 13.67
C ILE A 50 -3.32 19.97 12.98
N SER A 51 -2.88 21.11 13.52
CA SER A 51 -1.78 21.88 12.94
C SER A 51 -0.46 21.09 12.94
N ARG A 52 -0.19 20.36 14.02
CA ARG A 52 0.98 19.46 14.09
C ARG A 52 0.90 18.34 13.05
N GLY A 53 -0.26 17.71 12.88
CA GLY A 53 -0.48 16.67 11.87
C GLY A 53 -0.29 17.19 10.45
N GLN A 54 -0.79 18.39 10.17
CA GLN A 54 -0.60 19.05 8.87
C GLN A 54 0.87 19.38 8.60
N ALA A 55 1.58 19.92 9.59
CA ALA A 55 3.01 20.22 9.47
C ALA A 55 3.84 18.96 9.20
N MET A 56 3.55 17.84 9.87
CA MET A 56 4.24 16.57 9.63
C MET A 56 3.98 16.03 8.21
N LEU A 57 2.74 16.14 7.73
CA LEU A 57 2.36 15.70 6.39
C LEU A 57 3.05 16.56 5.31
N GLU A 58 3.18 17.87 5.54
CA GLU A 58 3.90 18.77 4.65
C GLU A 58 5.39 18.45 4.58
N GLN A 59 6.04 18.22 5.73
CA GLN A 59 7.44 17.75 5.78
C GLN A 59 7.64 16.42 5.05
N TYR A 60 6.72 15.48 5.23
CA TYR A 60 6.80 14.19 4.55
C TYR A 60 6.72 14.35 3.02
N LYS A 61 5.79 15.19 2.55
CA LYS A 61 5.67 15.52 1.12
C LYS A 61 6.90 16.23 0.58
N SER A 62 7.54 17.12 1.35
CA SER A 62 8.75 17.79 0.88
C SER A 62 9.91 16.81 0.71
N ILE A 63 10.02 15.80 1.59
CA ILE A 63 11.05 14.75 1.48
C ILE A 63 10.80 13.87 0.26
N LEU A 64 9.57 13.39 0.08
CA LEU A 64 9.24 12.49 -1.03
C LEU A 64 9.41 13.14 -2.41
N ASN A 65 9.17 14.45 -2.50
CA ASN A 65 9.26 15.19 -3.76
C ASN A 65 10.56 15.99 -3.88
N ALA A 66 11.52 15.80 -2.98
CA ALA A 66 12.82 16.46 -3.08
C ALA A 66 13.56 15.96 -4.33
N PRO A 67 14.23 16.85 -5.08
CA PRO A 67 15.10 16.42 -6.16
C PRO A 67 16.26 15.58 -5.59
N LEU A 68 16.71 14.60 -6.36
CA LEU A 68 17.92 13.85 -6.03
C LEU A 68 19.10 14.81 -5.87
N PRO A 69 19.94 14.66 -4.83
CA PRO A 69 21.15 15.45 -4.70
C PRO A 69 22.08 15.16 -5.90
N PRO A 70 22.90 16.14 -6.31
CA PRO A 70 23.89 15.92 -7.35
C PRO A 70 24.92 14.89 -6.90
N ASP A 71 25.47 14.11 -7.84
CA ASP A 71 26.43 13.04 -7.55
C ASP A 71 27.65 13.51 -6.75
N ALA A 72 28.04 14.78 -6.88
CA ALA A 72 29.16 15.38 -6.15
C ALA A 72 28.92 15.49 -4.64
N ASP A 73 27.66 15.52 -4.20
CA ASP A 73 27.26 15.60 -2.79
C ASP A 73 26.99 14.20 -2.20
N LEU A 74 27.10 13.13 -3.00
CA LEU A 74 26.95 11.77 -2.51
C LEU A 74 28.18 11.37 -1.68
N PRO A 75 27.97 10.67 -0.55
CA PRO A 75 29.08 10.16 0.23
C PRO A 75 29.87 9.12 -0.57
N GLU A 76 31.18 9.08 -0.36
CA GLU A 76 32.02 8.04 -0.96
C GLU A 76 31.57 6.65 -0.50
N LEU A 77 31.65 5.68 -1.41
CA LEU A 77 31.32 4.29 -1.12
C LEU A 77 32.28 3.75 -0.06
N GLY A 78 31.73 3.09 0.96
CA GLY A 78 32.55 2.43 1.97
C GLY A 78 33.44 1.33 1.37
N ALA A 79 34.60 1.08 2.00
CA ALA A 79 35.58 0.11 1.53
C ALA A 79 34.98 -1.29 1.27
N GLU A 80 34.11 -1.77 2.17
CA GLU A 80 33.44 -3.07 2.00
C GLU A 80 32.56 -3.11 0.73
N TYR A 81 31.92 -1.99 0.39
CA TYR A 81 31.10 -1.92 -0.82
C TYR A 81 31.95 -1.85 -2.09
N GLN A 82 33.08 -1.15 -2.04
CA GLN A 82 34.06 -1.13 -3.14
C GLN A 82 34.61 -2.54 -3.41
N GLU A 83 35.02 -3.28 -2.37
CA GLU A 83 35.47 -4.68 -2.50
C GLU A 83 34.40 -5.58 -3.14
N ARG A 84 33.12 -5.36 -2.80
CA ARG A 84 32.00 -6.11 -3.43
C ARG A 84 31.87 -5.78 -4.92
N LEU A 85 32.03 -4.53 -5.31
CA LEU A 85 32.01 -4.13 -6.74
C LEU A 85 33.17 -4.77 -7.51
N GLU A 86 34.38 -4.74 -6.96
CA GLU A 86 35.56 -5.38 -7.55
C GLU A 86 35.36 -6.90 -7.71
N ALA A 87 34.78 -7.56 -6.70
CA ALA A 87 34.46 -8.98 -6.77
C ALA A 87 33.39 -9.30 -7.82
N ILE A 88 32.40 -8.42 -8.01
CA ILE A 88 31.39 -8.56 -9.07
C ILE A 88 32.04 -8.44 -10.45
N ASP A 89 32.90 -7.45 -10.65
CA ASP A 89 33.61 -7.23 -11.91
C ASP A 89 34.53 -8.40 -12.24
N LEU A 90 35.29 -8.92 -11.27
CA LEU A 90 36.14 -10.09 -11.43
C LEU A 90 35.32 -11.31 -11.86
N ARG A 91 34.15 -11.54 -11.23
CA ARG A 91 33.24 -12.64 -11.61
C ARG A 91 32.68 -12.45 -13.02
N ALA A 92 32.37 -11.22 -13.42
CA ALA A 92 31.90 -10.93 -14.78
C ALA A 92 32.98 -11.22 -15.83
N GLN A 93 34.24 -10.85 -15.56
CA GLN A 93 35.38 -11.16 -16.43
C GLN A 93 35.59 -12.67 -16.59
N ILE A 94 35.61 -13.42 -15.47
CA ILE A 94 35.75 -14.87 -15.49
C ILE A 94 34.61 -15.53 -16.29
N ARG A 95 33.36 -15.06 -16.13
CA ARG A 95 32.21 -15.58 -16.91
C ARG A 95 32.38 -15.34 -18.41
N LYS A 96 32.85 -14.14 -18.79
CA LYS A 96 33.12 -13.77 -20.18
C LYS A 96 34.22 -14.63 -20.81
N GLU A 97 35.30 -14.89 -20.09
CA GLU A 97 36.38 -15.78 -20.53
C GLU A 97 35.92 -17.23 -20.69
N GLN A 98 35.01 -17.69 -19.83
CA GLN A 98 34.39 -19.02 -19.91
C GLN A 98 33.28 -19.12 -20.98
N GLY A 99 33.05 -18.07 -21.78
CA GLY A 99 32.03 -18.06 -22.83
C GLY A 99 30.59 -18.15 -22.31
N ARG A 100 30.36 -17.85 -21.03
CA ARG A 100 29.02 -17.81 -20.43
C ARG A 100 28.40 -16.42 -20.67
N PRO A 101 27.07 -16.34 -20.92
CA PRO A 101 26.41 -15.04 -21.01
C PRO A 101 26.55 -14.29 -19.67
N VAL A 102 26.89 -13.00 -19.78
CA VAL A 102 27.07 -12.06 -18.65
C VAL A 102 25.72 -11.62 -18.13
#